data_AF-A0A359F280-F1
#
_entry.id   AF-A0A359F280-F1
#
_cell.length_a   1.000
_cell.length_b   1.000
_cell.length_c   1.000
_cell.angle_alpha   90.00
_cell.angle_beta   90.00
_cell.angle_gamma   90.00
#
_symmetry.space_group_name_H-M   'P 1'
#
loop_
_entity.id
_entity.type
_entity.pdbx_description
1 polymer ?
#
loop_
_entity_poly.entity_id
_entity_poly.type
_entity_poly.pdbx_seq_one_letter_code
_entity_poly.pdbx_strand_id
1 'polypeptide(L)'
;YVGALYWERHVLDRRRAGGDDLLGYVQPDTWASLGMGLVSLLTVGVLNLGVYSIAQFLWQWRLVDLGNGPTAWVVGMIAWDFAYYWTHRWEHECRFFWAAHVNHHSSELYNLSTALRQPWSPVLVLVTLPPIVL
;
A
#
# COMPACT_ATOMS: atom_id res chain seq x y z
N TYR A 1 2.90 2.60 16.30
CA TYR A 1 2.98 1.30 15.60
C TYR A 1 3.97 0.34 16.25
N VAL A 2 5.24 0.72 16.48
CA VAL A 2 6.25 -0.14 17.14
C VAL A 2 5.79 -0.70 18.49
N GLY A 3 5.14 0.12 19.34
CA GLY A 3 4.57 -0.35 20.60
C GLY A 3 3.48 -1.41 20.45
N ALA A 4 2.69 -1.36 19.36
CA ALA A 4 1.66 -2.36 19.07
C ALA A 4 2.28 -3.70 18.63
N LEU A 5 3.34 -3.66 17.80
CA LEU A 5 4.11 -4.86 17.44
C LEU A 5 4.76 -5.52 18.66
N TYR A 6 5.32 -4.72 19.57
CA TYR A 6 5.88 -5.23 20.83
C TYR A 6 4.78 -5.86 21.71
N TRP A 7 3.64 -5.19 21.84
CA TRP A 7 2.50 -5.69 22.60
C TRP A 7 1.95 -7.02 22.03
N GLU A 8 1.75 -7.11 20.71
CA GLU A 8 1.32 -8.33 20.03
C GLU A 8 2.27 -9.49 20.35
N ARG A 9 3.57 -9.29 20.16
CA ARG A 9 4.58 -10.31 20.49
C ARG A 9 4.49 -10.74 21.96
N HIS A 10 4.43 -9.79 22.88
CA HIS A 10 4.38 -10.06 24.32
C HIS A 10 3.15 -10.87 24.73
N VAL A 11 1.98 -10.55 24.16
CA VAL A 11 0.74 -11.29 24.42
C VAL A 11 0.82 -12.71 23.85
N LEU A 12 1.32 -12.87 22.62
CA LEU A 12 1.45 -14.18 21.97
C LEU A 12 2.46 -15.08 22.70
N ASP A 13 3.59 -14.53 23.15
CA ASP A 13 4.60 -15.26 23.91
C ASP A 13 4.02 -15.76 25.25
N ARG A 14 3.22 -14.93 25.95
CA ARG A 14 2.53 -15.34 27.19
C ARG A 14 1.50 -16.44 26.97
N ARG A 15 0.71 -16.36 25.90
CA ARG A 15 -0.31 -17.37 25.60
C ARG A 15 0.30 -18.70 25.19
N ARG A 16 1.38 -18.69 24.41
CA ARG A 16 2.17 -19.88 24.08
C ARG A 16 2.75 -20.54 25.33
N ALA A 17 3.26 -19.75 26.28
CA ALA A 17 3.72 -20.27 27.57
C ALA A 17 2.58 -20.90 28.40
N GLY A 18 1.33 -20.50 28.18
CA GLY A 18 0.12 -21.08 28.76
C GLY A 18 -0.37 -22.36 28.07
N GLY A 19 0.26 -22.80 26.98
CA GLY A 19 -0.08 -24.01 26.24
C GLY A 19 -1.04 -23.83 25.05
N ASP A 20 -1.38 -22.59 24.68
CA ASP A 20 -2.21 -22.33 23.50
C ASP A 20 -1.42 -22.62 22.20
N ASP A 21 -2.00 -23.41 21.29
CA ASP A 21 -1.51 -23.58 19.92
C ASP A 21 -2.04 -22.44 19.03
N LEU A 22 -1.24 -21.37 18.92
CA LEU A 22 -1.61 -20.15 18.21
C LEU A 22 -0.85 -20.02 16.88
N LEU A 23 -1.61 -19.99 15.79
CA LEU A 23 -1.16 -19.42 14.51
C LEU A 23 -1.03 -17.90 14.65
N GLY A 24 0.08 -17.34 14.19
CA GLY A 24 0.39 -15.92 14.32
C GLY A 24 1.89 -15.66 14.45
N TYR A 25 2.27 -14.40 14.71
CA TYR A 25 3.64 -13.86 14.81
C TYR A 25 4.77 -14.90 14.73
N VAL A 26 5.50 -14.85 13.62
CA VAL A 26 6.75 -15.59 13.39
C VAL A 26 7.82 -14.55 13.09
N GLN A 27 8.95 -14.64 13.78
CA GLN A 27 9.99 -13.63 13.72
C GLN A 27 10.58 -13.44 12.30
N PRO A 28 10.87 -14.52 11.52
CA PRO A 28 11.20 -14.40 10.10
C PRO A 28 10.17 -13.63 9.26
N ASP A 29 8.87 -13.95 9.40
CA ASP A 29 7.80 -13.27 8.66
C ASP A 29 7.70 -11.78 9.07
N THR A 30 7.90 -11.47 10.34
CA THR A 30 7.93 -10.10 10.83
C THR A 30 9.06 -9.29 10.20
N TRP A 31 10.28 -9.85 10.17
CA TRP A 31 11.41 -9.17 9.56
C TRP A 31 11.24 -9.02 8.05
N ALA A 32 10.68 -10.02 7.37
CA ALA A 32 10.32 -9.90 5.95
C ALA A 32 9.31 -8.76 5.73
N SER A 33 8.25 -8.69 6.53
CA SER A 33 7.23 -7.64 6.45
C SER A 33 7.82 -6.24 6.65
N LEU A 34 8.63 -6.08 7.70
CA LEU A 34 9.30 -4.81 8.01
C LEU A 34 10.28 -4.41 6.91
N GLY A 35 11.08 -5.36 6.42
CA GLY A 35 12.03 -5.13 5.32
C GLY A 35 11.32 -4.67 4.05
N MET A 36 10.20 -5.31 3.71
CA MET A 36 9.39 -4.92 2.53
C MET A 36 8.77 -3.54 2.71
N GLY A 37 8.27 -3.22 3.91
CA GLY A 37 7.80 -1.87 4.23
C GLY A 37 8.90 -0.82 4.06
N LEU A 38 10.12 -1.09 4.53
CA LEU A 38 11.27 -0.20 4.37
C LEU A 38 11.65 0.00 2.90
N VAL A 39 11.68 -1.08 2.11
CA VAL A 39 11.93 -0.99 0.66
C VAL A 39 10.84 -0.16 -0.01
N SER A 40 9.58 -0.40 0.35
CA SER A 40 8.42 0.32 -0.18
C SER A 40 8.49 1.82 0.11
N LEU A 41 8.94 2.24 1.30
CA LEU A 41 9.15 3.67 1.60
C LEU A 41 10.08 4.36 0.59
N LEU A 42 11.13 3.66 0.14
CA LEU A 42 12.05 4.19 -0.86
C LEU A 42 11.43 4.13 -2.26
N THR A 43 10.96 2.97 -2.68
CA THR A 43 10.49 2.76 -4.06
C THR A 43 9.18 3.49 -4.34
N VAL A 44 8.17 3.33 -3.49
CA VAL A 44 6.88 4.04 -3.60
C VAL A 44 7.09 5.53 -3.36
N GLY A 45 7.99 5.92 -2.45
CA GLY A 45 8.38 7.32 -2.27
C GLY A 45 8.87 7.96 -3.57
N VAL A 46 9.79 7.31 -4.28
CA VAL A 46 10.29 7.77 -5.59
C VAL A 46 9.18 7.77 -6.64
N LEU A 47 8.36 6.71 -6.71
CA LEU A 47 7.25 6.65 -7.67
C LEU A 47 6.24 7.78 -7.43
N ASN A 48 5.94 8.12 -6.17
CA ASN A 48 5.04 9.22 -5.83
C ASN A 48 5.59 10.59 -6.26
N LEU A 49 6.90 10.80 -6.28
CA LEU A 49 7.49 11.99 -6.91
C LEU A 49 7.22 12.03 -8.42
N GLY A 50 7.28 10.86 -9.09
CA GLY A 50 6.89 10.71 -10.49
C GLY A 50 5.41 11.00 -10.72
N VAL A 51 4.52 10.41 -9.92
CA VAL A 51 3.07 10.67 -9.95
C VAL A 51 2.80 12.17 -9.80
N TYR A 52 3.38 12.81 -8.78
CA TYR A 52 3.25 14.24 -8.56
C TYR A 52 3.75 15.07 -9.76
N SER A 53 4.92 14.74 -10.31
CA SER A 53 5.49 15.47 -11.44
C SER A 53 4.61 15.37 -12.69
N ILE A 54 4.10 14.17 -13.00
CA ILE A 54 3.19 13.95 -14.14
C ILE A 54 1.86 14.69 -13.89
N ALA A 55 1.33 14.63 -12.66
CA ALA A 55 0.10 15.32 -12.30
C ALA A 55 0.25 16.85 -12.47
N GLN A 56 1.35 17.45 -12.02
CA GLN A 56 1.60 18.88 -12.20
C GLN A 56 1.69 19.29 -13.69
N PHE A 57 2.28 18.43 -14.52
CA PHE A 57 2.31 18.63 -15.97
C PHE A 57 0.90 18.54 -16.58
N LEU A 58 0.11 17.53 -16.22
CA LEU A 58 -1.25 17.34 -16.71
C LEU A 58 -2.20 18.46 -16.23
N TRP A 59 -2.01 18.99 -15.02
CA TRP A 59 -2.82 20.08 -14.46
C TRP A 59 -2.86 21.34 -15.34
N GLN A 60 -1.82 21.56 -16.17
CA GLN A 60 -1.79 22.66 -17.14
C GLN A 60 -2.87 22.51 -18.23
N TRP A 61 -3.35 21.29 -18.45
CA TRP A 61 -4.32 20.89 -19.47
C TRP A 61 -5.67 20.49 -18.87
N ARG A 62 -5.92 20.84 -17.60
CA ARG A 62 -7.17 20.49 -16.91
C ARG A 62 -8.39 21.05 -17.63
N LEU A 63 -9.43 20.24 -17.69
CA LEU A 63 -10.72 20.55 -18.28
C LEU A 63 -11.60 21.30 -17.27
N VAL A 64 -11.47 20.97 -15.98
CA VAL A 64 -12.29 21.56 -14.90
C VAL A 64 -11.42 21.87 -13.69
N ASP A 65 -11.64 23.03 -13.07
CA ASP A 65 -11.02 23.41 -11.80
C ASP A 65 -12.11 23.49 -10.72
N LEU A 66 -12.16 22.48 -9.85
CA LEU A 66 -13.14 22.41 -8.75
C LEU A 66 -12.70 23.21 -7.51
N GLY A 67 -11.51 23.83 -7.53
CA GLY A 67 -10.91 24.49 -6.39
C GLY A 67 -10.56 23.52 -5.24
N ASN A 68 -10.59 24.02 -4.00
CA ASN A 68 -10.21 23.26 -2.79
C ASN A 68 -11.39 23.04 -1.81
N GLY A 69 -12.62 23.18 -2.30
CA GLY A 69 -13.84 23.06 -1.50
C GLY A 69 -14.28 21.60 -1.28
N PRO A 70 -15.37 21.39 -0.51
CA PRO A 70 -15.92 20.05 -0.26
C PRO A 70 -16.25 19.28 -1.54
N THR A 71 -16.71 19.96 -2.59
CA THR A 71 -16.99 19.33 -3.89
C THR A 71 -15.72 18.73 -4.51
N ALA A 72 -14.62 19.49 -4.54
CA ALA A 72 -13.34 19.01 -5.05
C ALA A 72 -12.83 17.82 -4.24
N TRP A 73 -13.00 17.87 -2.91
CA TRP A 73 -12.62 16.77 -2.03
C TRP A 73 -13.43 15.49 -2.31
N VAL A 74 -14.76 15.60 -2.41
CA VAL A 74 -15.63 14.44 -2.68
C VAL A 74 -15.36 13.84 -4.05
N VAL A 75 -15.26 14.69 -5.09
CA VAL A 75 -14.94 14.22 -6.45
C VAL A 75 -13.56 13.58 -6.50
N GLY A 76 -12.56 14.20 -5.85
CA GLY A 76 -11.21 13.67 -5.74
C GLY A 76 -11.16 12.31 -5.04
N MET A 77 -11.90 12.13 -3.95
CA MET A 77 -12.02 10.84 -3.25
C MET A 77 -12.61 9.76 -4.16
N ILE A 78 -13.70 10.06 -4.89
CA ILE A 78 -14.33 9.09 -5.80
C ILE A 78 -13.36 8.73 -6.95
N ALA A 79 -12.71 9.73 -7.54
CA ALA A 79 -11.75 9.51 -8.62
C ALA A 79 -10.53 8.70 -8.16
N TRP A 80 -10.03 8.98 -6.94
CA TRP A 80 -8.97 8.22 -6.30
C TRP A 80 -9.36 6.76 -6.09
N ASP A 81 -10.51 6.50 -5.47
CA ASP A 81 -11.00 5.15 -5.22
C ASP A 81 -11.19 4.37 -6.53
N PHE A 82 -11.73 5.02 -7.56
CA PHE A 82 -11.89 4.41 -8.88
C PHE A 82 -10.55 4.04 -9.51
N ALA A 83 -9.59 4.97 -9.56
CA ALA A 83 -8.27 4.72 -10.14
C ALA A 83 -7.49 3.66 -9.34
N TYR A 84 -7.58 3.71 -8.01
CA TYR A 84 -6.96 2.73 -7.13
C TYR A 84 -7.57 1.33 -7.34
N TYR A 85 -8.91 1.23 -7.43
CA TYR A 85 -9.59 -0.03 -7.71
C TYR A 85 -9.10 -0.69 -9.00
N TRP A 86 -9.02 0.05 -10.10
CA TRP A 86 -8.55 -0.50 -11.38
C TRP A 86 -7.07 -0.85 -11.35
N THR A 87 -6.25 -0.03 -10.68
CA THR A 87 -4.83 -0.33 -10.48
C THR A 87 -4.66 -1.66 -9.75
N HIS A 88 -5.33 -1.81 -8.61
CA HIS A 88 -5.29 -3.01 -7.80
C HIS A 88 -5.85 -4.22 -8.58
N ARG A 89 -6.97 -4.05 -9.29
CA ARG A 89 -7.54 -5.12 -10.11
C ARG A 89 -6.55 -5.60 -11.18
N TRP A 90 -5.90 -4.70 -11.90
CA TRP A 90 -4.90 -5.07 -12.90
C TRP A 90 -3.68 -5.74 -12.29
N GLU A 91 -3.28 -5.34 -11.08
CA GLU A 91 -2.25 -6.04 -10.29
C GLU A 91 -2.62 -7.49 -9.96
N HIS A 92 -3.90 -7.81 -9.82
CA HIS A 92 -4.38 -9.19 -9.61
C HIS A 92 -4.70 -9.96 -10.90
N GLU A 93 -5.03 -9.27 -12.00
CA GLU A 93 -5.47 -9.93 -13.25
C GLU A 93 -4.36 -10.09 -14.30
N CYS A 94 -3.29 -9.30 -14.23
CA CYS A 94 -2.17 -9.35 -15.18
C CYS A 94 -0.92 -9.94 -14.52
N ARG A 95 -0.32 -10.98 -15.13
CA ARG A 95 0.88 -11.65 -14.59
C ARG A 95 2.07 -10.71 -14.37
N PHE A 96 2.24 -9.72 -15.24
CA PHE A 96 3.33 -8.75 -15.13
C PHE A 96 3.16 -7.87 -13.88
N PHE A 97 1.96 -7.34 -13.67
CA PHE A 97 1.67 -6.53 -12.49
C PHE A 97 1.56 -7.37 -11.20
N TRP A 98 1.09 -8.61 -11.31
CA TRP A 98 1.08 -9.57 -10.20
C TRP A 98 2.47 -9.85 -9.66
N ALA A 99 3.49 -9.98 -10.51
CA ALA A 99 4.87 -10.17 -10.05
C ALA A 99 5.35 -9.02 -9.15
N ALA A 100 4.83 -7.81 -9.35
CA ALA A 100 5.11 -6.65 -8.50
C ALA A 100 4.23 -6.58 -7.23
N HIS A 101 3.11 -7.29 -7.20
CA HIS A 101 2.08 -7.17 -6.15
C HIS A 101 1.98 -8.39 -5.23
N VAL A 102 2.29 -9.61 -5.71
CA VAL A 102 2.23 -10.87 -4.94
C VAL A 102 3.03 -10.82 -3.66
N ASN A 103 4.11 -10.04 -3.67
CA ASN A 103 5.00 -9.89 -2.55
C ASN A 103 4.25 -9.34 -1.31
N HIS A 104 3.26 -8.47 -1.50
CA HIS A 104 2.34 -7.98 -0.46
C HIS A 104 1.45 -9.09 0.12
N HIS A 105 0.98 -10.01 -0.72
CA HIS A 105 0.08 -11.12 -0.37
C HIS A 105 0.80 -12.40 0.08
N SER A 106 2.13 -12.37 0.19
CA SER A 106 2.94 -13.56 0.44
C SER A 106 2.87 -14.12 1.86
N SER A 107 2.31 -13.37 2.81
CA SER A 107 2.19 -13.84 4.20
C SER A 107 0.97 -14.70 4.39
N GLU A 108 1.15 -15.85 5.01
CA GLU A 108 0.07 -16.71 5.49
C GLU A 108 -0.35 -16.36 6.93
N LEU A 109 0.32 -15.39 7.57
CA LEU A 109 0.10 -15.04 8.96
C LEU A 109 -0.75 -13.78 9.10
N TYR A 110 -1.76 -13.87 9.96
CA TYR A 110 -2.50 -12.71 10.42
C TYR A 110 -1.80 -12.11 11.65
N ASN A 111 -0.99 -11.08 11.43
CA ASN A 111 -0.31 -10.35 12.49
C ASN A 111 -0.16 -8.87 12.11
N LEU A 112 0.17 -8.01 13.08
CA LEU A 112 0.31 -6.58 12.84
C LEU A 112 1.38 -6.29 11.79
N SER A 113 2.52 -6.98 11.84
CA SER A 113 3.62 -6.72 10.90
C SER A 113 3.22 -6.97 9.44
N THR A 114 2.29 -7.89 9.17
CA THR A 114 1.75 -8.16 7.83
C THR A 114 1.19 -6.90 7.17
N ALA A 115 0.58 -5.98 7.93
CA ALA A 115 0.08 -4.71 7.37
C ALA A 115 1.20 -3.78 6.87
N LEU A 116 2.44 -3.96 7.34
CA LEU A 116 3.61 -3.21 6.85
C LEU A 116 4.26 -3.84 5.60
N ARG A 117 3.81 -5.02 5.18
CA ARG A 117 4.34 -5.71 3.99
C ARG A 117 3.86 -5.04 2.72
N GLN A 118 4.33 -3.86 2.40
CA GLN A 118 3.82 -3.11 1.25
C GLN A 118 4.37 -3.65 -0.08
N PRO A 119 3.65 -3.46 -1.21
CA PRO A 119 4.19 -3.78 -2.52
C PRO A 119 5.45 -2.94 -2.79
N TRP A 120 6.42 -3.56 -3.45
CA TRP A 120 7.74 -2.97 -3.69
C TRP A 120 7.79 -2.08 -4.94
N SER A 121 6.87 -2.22 -5.90
CA SER A 121 6.94 -1.47 -7.16
C SER A 121 5.57 -1.35 -7.86
N PRO A 122 4.63 -0.57 -7.30
CA PRO A 122 3.31 -0.34 -7.91
C PRO A 122 3.40 0.62 -9.11
N VAL A 123 4.23 0.31 -10.11
CA VAL A 123 4.54 1.21 -11.25
C VAL A 123 3.32 1.69 -12.02
N LEU A 124 2.23 0.92 -11.97
CA LEU A 124 0.98 1.22 -12.67
C LEU A 124 0.34 2.52 -12.17
N VAL A 125 0.62 2.92 -10.92
CA VAL A 125 0.15 4.20 -10.34
C VAL A 125 0.66 5.43 -11.09
N LEU A 126 1.81 5.34 -11.78
CA LEU A 126 2.34 6.43 -12.62
C LEU A 126 1.43 6.76 -13.80
N VAL A 127 0.60 5.81 -14.21
CA VAL A 127 -0.30 5.96 -15.36
C VAL A 127 -1.72 6.22 -14.90
N THR A 128 -2.16 5.56 -13.82
CA THR A 128 -3.56 5.57 -13.39
C THR A 128 -3.94 6.74 -12.50
N LEU A 129 -3.03 7.25 -11.67
CA LEU A 129 -3.33 8.33 -10.72
C LEU A 129 -3.19 9.75 -11.31
N PRO A 130 -2.13 10.10 -12.06
CA PRO A 130 -1.97 11.47 -12.54
C PRO A 130 -3.15 12.02 -13.37
N PRO A 131 -3.84 11.24 -14.22
CA PRO A 131 -4.99 11.75 -14.99
C PRO A 131 -6.18 12.23 -14.16
N ILE A 132 -6.25 11.92 -12.86
CA ILE A 132 -7.31 12.42 -11.96
C ILE A 132 -7.35 13.96 -11.91
N VAL A 133 -6.22 14.61 -12.21
CA VAL A 133 -6.08 16.06 -12.11
C VAL A 133 -6.52 16.82 -13.38
N LEU A 134 -6.94 16.11 -14.43
CA LEU A 134 -7.50 16.72 -15.65
C LEU A 134 -8.97 17.11 -15.46
#